data_AF-A0A067NNM8-F1
#
_entry.id   AF-A0A067NNM8-F1
#
_cell.length_a   1.000
_cell.length_b   1.000
_cell.length_c   1.000
_cell.angle_alpha   90.00
_cell.angle_beta   90.00
_cell.angle_gamma   90.00
#
_symmetry.space_group_name_H-M   'P 1'
#
loop_
_entity.id
_entity.type
_entity.pdbx_description
1 polymer ?
#
loop_
_entity_poly.entity_id
_entity_poly.type
_entity_poly.pdbx_seq_one_letter_code
_entity_poly.pdbx_strand_id
1 'polypeptide(L)' 'SFSLDLPARLKQRGLHSVFHASLLRVHSPNDDRLFPGRLDTQVFEIDDSDPEWAVDEILSHSGQGAQTLFELKWKSGDKT' A
#
# COMPACT_ATOMS: atom_id res chain seq x y z
N SER A 1 -28.53 -11.81 2.82
CA SER A 1 -27.42 -10.87 2.54
C SER A 1 -27.65 -9.59 3.32
N PHE A 2 -26.59 -8.85 3.63
CA PHE A 2 -26.65 -7.58 4.35
C PHE A 2 -25.73 -6.58 3.65
N SER A 3 -26.19 -5.35 3.43
CA SER A 3 -25.42 -4.33 2.73
C SER A 3 -24.81 -3.35 3.72
N LEU A 4 -23.49 -3.15 3.65
CA LEU A 4 -22.76 -2.14 4.41
C LEU A 4 -22.43 -0.95 3.51
N ASP A 5 -22.46 0.26 4.06
CA ASP A 5 -21.90 1.40 3.35
C ASP A 5 -20.37 1.39 3.49
N LEU A 6 -19.70 1.03 2.40
CA LEU A 6 -18.25 0.95 2.35
C LEU A 6 -17.65 2.31 1.91
N PRO A 7 -16.48 2.70 2.47
CA PRO A 7 -15.68 3.80 1.93
C PRO A 7 -15.41 3.65 0.43
N ALA A 8 -15.35 4.78 -0.29
CA ALA A 8 -15.13 4.80 -1.73
C ALA A 8 -13.86 4.03 -2.17
N ARG A 9 -12.80 4.10 -1.36
CA ARG A 9 -11.52 3.42 -1.62
C ARG A 9 -11.67 1.89 -1.67
N LEU A 10 -12.48 1.32 -0.77
CA LEU A 10 -12.75 -0.12 -0.76
C LEU A 10 -13.63 -0.54 -1.96
N LYS A 11 -14.61 0.29 -2.32
CA LYS A 11 -15.45 0.08 -3.51
C LYS A 11 -14.61 0.10 -4.80
N GLN A 12 -13.65 1.02 -4.92
CA GLN A 12 -12.77 1.14 -6.09
C GLN A 12 -11.89 -0.10 -6.32
N ARG A 13 -11.52 -0.82 -5.25
CA ARG A 13 -10.78 -2.09 -5.33
C ARG A 13 -11.66 -3.31 -5.61
N GLY A 14 -12.96 -3.10 -5.83
CA GLY A 14 -13.91 -4.18 -6.13
C GLY A 14 -14.50 -4.88 -4.90
N LEU A 15 -14.35 -4.31 -3.69
CA LEU A 15 -15.00 -4.87 -2.51
C LEU A 15 -16.52 -4.67 -2.61
N HIS A 16 -17.27 -5.77 -2.64
CA HIS A 16 -18.73 -5.72 -2.66
C HIS A 16 -19.27 -5.29 -1.28
N SER A 17 -20.27 -4.42 -1.29
CA SER A 17 -20.97 -3.97 -0.07
C SER A 17 -21.83 -5.05 0.57
N VAL A 18 -22.04 -6.19 -0.10
CA VAL A 18 -23.00 -7.22 0.29
C VAL A 18 -22.28 -8.38 0.97
N PHE A 19 -22.60 -8.60 2.24
CA PHE A 19 -22.01 -9.64 3.07
C PHE A 19 -23.04 -10.67 3.53
N HIS A 20 -22.56 -11.83 3.98
CA HIS A 20 -23.40 -12.83 4.61
C HIS A 20 -23.79 -12.38 6.02
N ALA A 21 -25.08 -12.17 6.28
CA ALA A 21 -25.56 -11.56 7.52
C ALA A 21 -25.13 -12.33 8.78
N SER A 22 -25.04 -13.67 8.72
CA SER A 22 -24.61 -14.48 9.87
C SER A 22 -23.11 -14.41 10.18
N LEU A 23 -22.30 -13.85 9.28
CA LEU A 23 -20.85 -13.68 9.49
C LEU A 23 -20.51 -12.30 10.05
N LEU A 24 -21.49 -11.39 10.12
CA LEU A 24 -21.28 -10.07 10.70
C LEU A 24 -21.05 -10.20 12.21
N ARG A 25 -20.07 -9.44 12.69
CA ARG A 25 -19.71 -9.36 14.11
C ARG A 25 -19.83 -7.92 14.58
N VAL A 26 -20.13 -7.73 15.86
CA VAL A 26 -20.13 -6.40 16.48
C VAL A 26 -18.72 -5.82 16.41
N HIS A 27 -18.61 -4.56 15.99
CA HIS A 27 -17.35 -3.86 15.93
C HIS A 27 -16.80 -3.63 17.34
N SER A 28 -15.58 -4.11 17.58
CA SER A 28 -14.77 -3.73 18.75
C SER A 28 -13.76 -2.69 18.30
N PRO A 29 -13.70 -1.51 18.96
CA PRO A 29 -12.69 -0.50 18.63
C PRO A 29 -11.27 -1.07 18.83
N ASN A 30 -10.34 -0.57 18.02
CA ASN A 30 -8.92 -0.91 18.11
C ASN A 30 -8.31 -0.28 19.38
N ASP A 31 -7.37 -0.98 20.01
CA ASP A 31 -6.51 -0.39 21.03
C ASP A 31 -5.29 0.24 20.35
N ASP A 32 -5.32 1.55 20.16
CA ASP A 32 -4.26 2.28 19.45
C ASP A 32 -2.93 2.31 20.20
N ARG A 33 -2.90 1.97 21.51
CA ARG A 33 -1.66 1.88 22.28
C ARG A 33 -0.92 0.57 21.98
N LEU A 34 -1.68 -0.51 21.79
CA LEU A 34 -1.14 -1.83 21.47
C LEU A 34 -0.95 -2.03 19.96
N PHE A 35 -1.82 -1.41 19.15
CA PHE A 35 -1.84 -1.54 17.70
C PHE A 35 -1.93 -0.16 17.03
N PRO A 36 -0.84 0.63 17.08
CA PRO A 36 -0.79 1.88 16.34
C PRO A 36 -0.87 1.60 14.83
N GLY A 37 -1.50 2.50 14.08
CA GLY A 37 -1.47 2.45 12.62
C GLY A 37 -2.50 1.52 11.97
N ARG A 38 -3.66 1.29 12.62
CA ARG A 38 -4.72 0.39 12.09
C ARG A 38 -5.79 1.11 11.27
N LEU A 39 -5.47 2.26 10.68
CA LEU A 39 -6.36 2.90 9.71
C LEU A 39 -6.44 2.05 8.44
N ASP A 40 -7.57 2.12 7.73
CA ASP A 40 -7.73 1.47 6.43
C ASP A 40 -6.67 1.90 5.43
N THR A 41 -6.20 3.14 5.50
CA THR A 41 -5.08 3.66 4.70
C THR A 41 -3.71 3.06 5.04
N GLN A 42 -3.56 2.47 6.22
CA GLN A 42 -2.28 1.94 6.72
C GLN A 42 -2.25 0.40 6.72
N VAL A 43 -3.40 -0.25 6.93
CA VAL A 43 -3.53 -1.71 6.98
C VAL A 43 -3.64 -2.31 5.59
N PHE A 44 -4.41 -1.65 4.73
CA PHE A 44 -4.29 -1.91 3.32
C PHE A 44 -3.10 -1.06 2.88
N GLU A 45 -2.04 -1.66 2.36
CA GLU A 45 -1.05 -0.97 1.54
C GLU A 45 -1.83 -0.41 0.33
N ILE A 46 -2.50 0.72 0.56
CA ILE A 46 -3.04 1.59 -0.47
C ILE A 46 -1.81 2.37 -0.87
N ASP A 47 -1.17 1.84 -1.91
CA ASP A 47 -0.01 2.35 -2.62
C ASP A 47 -0.27 3.80 -3.11
N ASP A 48 -0.32 4.73 -2.18
CA ASP A 48 -0.60 6.14 -2.43
C ASP A 48 0.39 7.04 -1.66
N SER A 49 1.38 6.48 -0.95
CA SER A 49 2.24 7.32 -0.12
C SER A 49 3.63 6.79 0.25
N ASP A 50 4.10 5.66 -0.25
CA ASP A 50 5.55 5.59 -0.39
C ASP A 50 5.84 6.28 -1.73
N PRO A 51 6.64 7.36 -1.76
CA PRO A 51 7.20 7.82 -3.01
C PRO A 51 8.09 6.68 -3.48
N GLU A 52 7.51 5.71 -4.18
CA GLU A 52 8.23 4.77 -5.01
C GLU A 52 9.12 5.66 -5.87
N TRP A 53 10.41 5.75 -5.49
CA TRP A 53 11.28 6.77 -6.03
C TRP A 53 11.30 6.57 -7.53
N ALA A 54 10.70 7.52 -8.26
CA ALA A 54 10.50 7.35 -9.68
C ALA A 54 11.88 7.38 -10.35
N VAL A 55 12.35 6.20 -10.72
CA VAL A 55 13.56 6.02 -11.53
C VAL A 55 13.21 6.40 -12.96
N ASP A 56 14.05 7.22 -13.59
CA ASP A 56 13.94 7.57 -15.00
C ASP A 56 14.56 6.46 -15.86
N GLU A 57 15.83 6.14 -15.61
CA GLU A 57 16.54 5.04 -16.27
C GLU A 57 17.70 4.49 -15.44
N ILE A 58 18.14 3.27 -15.76
CA ILE A 58 19.41 2.70 -15.28
C ILE A 58 20.50 3.08 -16.31
N LEU A 59 21.51 3.82 -15.88
CA LEU A 59 22.60 4.31 -16.73
C LEU A 59 23.69 3.26 -16.93
N SER A 60 24.08 2.60 -15.83
CA SER A 60 25.18 1.63 -15.84
C SER A 60 25.07 0.65 -14.69
N HIS A 61 25.87 -0.42 -14.74
CA HIS A 61 26.05 -1.32 -13.61
C HIS A 61 27.52 -1.71 -13.47
N SER A 62 27.93 -2.02 -12.25
CA SER A 62 29.28 -2.50 -11.93
C SER A 62 29.22 -3.60 -10.86
N GLY A 63 30.29 -4.39 -10.72
CA GLY A 63 30.33 -5.51 -9.79
C GLY A 63 29.62 -6.77 -10.30
N GLN A 64 29.60 -7.83 -9.47
CA GLN A 64 29.05 -9.14 -9.85
C GLN A 64 28.29 -9.79 -8.69
N GLY A 65 27.17 -10.44 -9.01
CA GLY A 65 26.37 -11.18 -8.03
C GLY A 65 25.75 -10.26 -6.98
N ALA A 66 25.93 -10.59 -5.71
CA ALA A 66 25.40 -9.79 -4.60
C ALA A 66 26.08 -8.42 -4.43
N GLN A 67 27.16 -8.16 -5.18
CA GLN A 67 27.90 -6.89 -5.15
C GLN A 67 27.62 -6.03 -6.39
N THR A 68 26.61 -6.37 -7.20
CA THR A 68 26.24 -5.54 -8.34
C THR A 68 25.63 -4.23 -7.86
N LEU A 69 26.22 -3.11 -8.29
CA LEU A 69 25.75 -1.75 -8.07
C LEU A 69 25.21 -1.19 -9.38
N PHE A 70 24.12 -0.41 -9.30
CA PHE A 70 23.50 0.25 -10.44
C PHE A 70 23.66 1.76 -10.29
N GLU A 71 24.02 2.41 -11.39
CA GLU A 71 23.91 3.86 -11.51
C GLU A 71 22.52 4.18 -12.05
N LEU A 72 21.75 4.93 -11.27
CA LEU A 72 20.38 5.32 -11.55
C LEU A 72 20.32 6.80 -11.90
N LYS A 73 19.43 7.14 -12.84
CA LYS A 73 18.95 8.49 -13.06
C LYS A 73 17.57 8.61 -12.46
N TRP A 74 17.39 9.55 -11.54
CA TRP A 74 16.10 9.83 -10.93
C TRP A 74 15.26 10.74 -11.83
N LYS A 75 13.92 10.69 -11.70
CA LYS A 75 13.04 11.64 -12.40
C LYS A 75 13.29 13.11 -12.01
N SER A 76 13.89 13.37 -10.85
CA SER A 76 14.38 14.71 -10.46
C SER A 76 15.57 15.19 -11.29
N GLY A 77 16.25 14.29 -12.01
CA GLY A 77 17.48 14.56 -12.75
C GLY A 77 18.76 14.24 -11.99
N ASP A 78 18.68 13.92 -10.70
CA ASP A 78 19.81 13.47 -9.90
C ASP A 78 20.34 12.13 -10.41
N LYS A 79 21.62 11.85 -10.15
CA LYS A 79 22.27 10.57 -10.50
C LYS A 79 22.94 9.97 -9.27
N THR A 80 22.73 8.68 -9.03
CA THR A 80 23.34 7.93 -7.91
C THR A 80 23.76 6.55 -8.33
#